data_AF-A0A5C6ME82-F1
#
_entry.id   AF-A0A5C6ME82-F1
#
_cell.length_a   1.000
_cell.length_b   1.000
_cell.length_c   1.000
_cell.angle_alpha   90.00
_cell.angle_beta   90.00
_cell.angle_gamma   90.00
#
_symmetry.space_group_name_H-M   'P 1'
#
loop_
_entity.id
_entity.type
_entity.pdbx_description
1 polymer ?
#
loop_
_entity_poly.entity_id
_entity_poly.type
_entity_poly.pdbx_seq_one_letter_code
_entity_poly.pdbx_strand_id
1 'polypeptide(L)'
;MRPLSNLSPVTTAVLSGTVAFVLSAGCKEPSSRTKIAGSEMIGVKSENDADAKSANAGGGVAKGGQNSQSNPDDGDNDSDGTNGSTGNNSTGNGSTANNQQSGGANNTATNQSQSGSNGTANQNLGQTLDNVGPNGPGAFNLNFRSSADFFTNMASSYEGRSPHGQVRIWYSTNIRDMINRATFKAPVGTVAIKKFQNTKGSGFAVMIKKSPGYDPKNHDWYFEMRQDDGTIAADPAPGKIAECAACHAAAQAKDFLAGTELGLDPEDLAQNPAQTPDAAGGTTKDPDFVPADPNAPKGPGAFQSDFSSSKSFFSNTPEPILGVSPHGKVRVWYSINLKPMLSNAKIAAPEGTVAIKEFDNDGKPGVDGVAVMIKKAAGYDMKNNDWYYELRDPWGTLLKSPAPGKISTCSGCHASAIATDFLAATKLTSAAGTGQSGPSKFVADYAASPSFFTRMRTMGPETGTHGSVQIWYSLNAKDKIGVNGAKLPDGTTAIARFQKGDQAGVLVMIKEPGSDSAHNDWRYEVRDRYGNLTWNPRPGAVPECIACHKQAAPTDYLKGSLYVN
;
A
#
# COMPACT_ATOMS: atom_id res chain seq x y z
N MET A 1 -38.40 15.83 54.79
CA MET A 1 -38.42 16.19 56.23
C MET A 1 -37.64 15.16 57.03
N ARG A 2 -36.44 15.53 57.45
CA ARG A 2 -35.74 15.22 58.73
C ARG A 2 -34.22 15.29 58.47
N PRO A 3 -33.54 16.24 59.11
CA PRO A 3 -32.10 16.51 58.92
C PRO A 3 -31.28 16.04 60.13
N LEU A 4 -29.93 16.12 59.99
CA LEU A 4 -28.91 16.27 61.05
C LEU A 4 -28.81 15.07 62.03
N SER A 5 -27.67 14.67 62.61
CA SER A 5 -26.41 15.34 62.94
C SER A 5 -25.51 14.26 63.57
N ASN A 6 -24.19 14.36 63.44
CA ASN A 6 -23.31 14.24 64.61
C ASN A 6 -21.95 14.90 64.36
N LEU A 7 -21.73 15.93 65.17
CA LEU A 7 -20.54 16.74 65.41
C LEU A 7 -19.60 15.98 66.36
N SER A 8 -18.26 15.99 66.14
CA SER A 8 -17.26 16.79 66.91
C SER A 8 -16.40 15.93 67.89
N PRO A 9 -15.24 16.40 68.45
CA PRO A 9 -14.25 17.37 67.93
C PRO A 9 -12.76 17.21 68.44
N VAL A 10 -11.89 18.17 68.03
CA VAL A 10 -10.69 18.78 68.72
C VAL A 10 -9.42 17.87 68.89
N THR A 11 -8.19 18.24 68.50
CA THR A 11 -7.36 19.37 69.03
C THR A 11 -6.10 19.67 68.18
N THR A 12 -5.63 20.90 68.37
CA THR A 12 -4.62 21.79 67.74
C THR A 12 -3.16 21.63 68.22
N ALA A 13 -2.17 22.02 67.39
CA ALA A 13 -0.95 22.84 67.65
C ALA A 13 0.07 22.62 66.49
N VAL A 14 0.61 23.56 65.69
CA VAL A 14 1.20 24.93 65.80
C VAL A 14 2.72 24.95 66.11
N LEU A 15 3.40 25.88 65.42
CA LEU A 15 4.80 26.39 65.43
C LEU A 15 5.71 25.81 64.31
N SER A 16 6.11 26.53 63.25
CA SER A 16 6.74 27.87 63.02
C SER A 16 8.27 27.84 63.05
N GLY A 17 8.91 28.41 62.01
CA GLY A 17 10.35 28.66 61.99
C GLY A 17 10.86 29.26 60.67
N THR A 18 10.88 30.59 60.61
CA THR A 18 11.46 31.45 59.56
C THR A 18 12.94 31.70 59.86
N VAL A 19 13.81 31.78 58.83
CA VAL A 19 15.04 32.61 58.88
C VAL A 19 15.28 33.25 57.50
N ALA A 20 15.54 34.56 57.53
CA ALA A 20 15.89 35.42 56.41
C ALA A 20 17.16 36.23 56.75
N PHE A 21 17.63 37.02 55.75
CA PHE A 21 18.67 38.08 55.74
C PHE A 21 20.11 37.65 55.34
N VAL A 22 20.90 38.35 54.50
CA VAL A 22 20.75 39.51 53.58
C VAL A 22 22.13 39.84 52.91
N LEU A 23 22.13 40.42 51.68
CA LEU A 23 23.06 41.38 50.99
C LEU A 23 24.62 41.21 51.06
N SER A 24 25.50 41.60 50.13
CA SER A 24 25.50 42.52 48.96
C SER A 24 26.79 42.36 48.12
N ALA A 25 26.79 43.00 46.92
CA ALA A 25 27.92 43.51 46.11
C ALA A 25 28.77 42.49 45.32
N GLY A 26 29.22 42.72 44.08
CA GLY A 26 29.22 43.87 43.16
C GLY A 26 30.39 43.72 42.16
N CYS A 27 30.28 44.33 40.97
CA CYS A 27 31.33 44.51 39.93
C CYS A 27 31.73 43.22 39.17
N LYS A 28 32.06 43.16 37.86
CA LYS A 28 32.49 44.16 36.86
C LYS A 28 32.56 43.46 35.48
N GLU A 29 32.29 44.15 34.36
CA GLU A 29 32.75 43.73 33.02
C GLU A 29 34.29 43.70 32.94
N PRO A 30 34.85 43.07 31.89
CA PRO A 30 35.51 43.94 30.92
C PRO A 30 35.25 43.59 29.45
N SER A 31 35.03 44.65 28.68
CA SER A 31 35.40 44.74 27.27
C SER A 31 36.94 44.69 27.11
N SER A 32 37.44 43.97 26.11
CA SER A 32 38.58 44.47 25.32
C SER A 32 38.66 43.81 23.93
N ARG A 33 38.68 44.67 22.91
CA ARG A 33 39.29 44.39 21.61
C ARG A 33 40.81 44.33 21.79
N THR A 34 41.50 43.42 21.10
CA THR A 34 42.82 43.69 20.50
C THR A 34 43.03 42.76 19.30
N LYS A 35 43.32 43.35 18.13
CA LYS A 35 43.85 42.70 16.91
C LYS A 35 45.31 42.31 17.12
N ILE A 36 45.79 41.17 16.60
CA ILE A 36 47.10 40.89 15.92
C ILE A 36 46.92 39.50 15.26
N ALA A 37 46.81 39.35 13.92
CA ALA A 37 47.82 39.25 12.86
C ALA A 37 48.59 37.91 12.77
N GLY A 38 48.65 37.36 11.54
CA GLY A 38 49.53 36.25 11.08
C GLY A 38 49.00 34.85 11.40
N SER A 39 48.98 33.85 10.49
CA SER A 39 49.74 33.67 9.26
C SER A 39 49.07 32.60 8.39
N GLU A 40 49.15 32.82 7.08
CA GLU A 40 49.44 31.83 6.02
C GLU A 40 48.54 30.59 5.87
N MET A 41 47.68 30.62 4.84
CA MET A 41 47.70 29.54 3.86
C MET A 41 47.73 30.11 2.43
N ILE A 42 48.70 29.58 1.71
CA ILE A 42 49.11 29.85 0.33
C ILE A 42 47.95 29.57 -0.62
N GLY A 43 47.91 30.37 -1.70
CA GLY A 43 46.96 30.29 -2.81
C GLY A 43 46.99 28.96 -3.56
N VAL A 44 46.27 28.83 -4.66
CA VAL A 44 46.31 29.71 -5.83
C VAL A 44 45.14 29.32 -6.74
N LYS A 45 44.37 30.35 -7.17
CA LYS A 45 43.87 30.70 -8.54
C LYS A 45 43.43 29.57 -9.49
N SER A 46 42.50 29.75 -10.42
CA SER A 46 41.63 30.84 -10.91
C SER A 46 40.82 30.19 -12.04
N GLU A 47 39.50 30.37 -12.07
CA GLU A 47 38.75 31.18 -13.06
C GLU A 47 38.93 30.83 -14.55
N ASN A 48 37.78 30.44 -15.12
CA ASN A 48 37.09 31.03 -16.27
C ASN A 48 37.40 30.67 -17.73
N ASP A 49 36.28 30.36 -18.39
CA ASP A 49 35.83 30.71 -19.74
C ASP A 49 36.56 30.15 -20.97
N ALA A 50 35.83 29.40 -21.81
CA ALA A 50 35.21 29.93 -23.03
C ALA A 50 34.81 28.84 -24.05
N ASP A 51 33.64 29.06 -24.65
CA ASP A 51 33.12 28.72 -25.98
C ASP A 51 33.93 27.87 -26.98
N ALA A 52 33.22 26.97 -27.70
CA ALA A 52 33.13 27.02 -29.17
C ALA A 52 32.09 26.04 -29.77
N LYS A 53 31.29 26.57 -30.70
CA LYS A 53 30.36 25.89 -31.64
C LYS A 53 31.11 25.34 -32.87
N SER A 54 30.62 24.25 -33.47
CA SER A 54 30.38 24.05 -34.93
C SER A 54 29.69 22.68 -35.10
N ALA A 55 28.55 22.46 -35.78
CA ALA A 55 28.10 22.74 -37.16
C ALA A 55 28.66 21.75 -38.22
N ASN A 56 27.87 20.74 -38.58
CA ASN A 56 27.61 20.20 -39.94
C ASN A 56 26.72 18.94 -39.80
N ALA A 57 25.48 18.84 -40.26
CA ALA A 57 24.91 19.00 -41.62
C ALA A 57 25.33 17.90 -42.61
N GLY A 58 24.34 17.17 -43.13
CA GLY A 58 24.29 16.79 -44.55
C GLY A 58 24.19 15.29 -44.88
N GLY A 59 23.00 14.90 -45.38
CA GLY A 59 22.76 13.96 -46.49
C GLY A 59 23.20 12.49 -46.31
N GLY A 60 22.48 11.46 -46.76
CA GLY A 60 21.43 11.38 -47.76
C GLY A 60 21.66 10.11 -48.60
N VAL A 61 20.54 9.44 -48.91
CA VAL A 61 20.30 8.57 -50.08
C VAL A 61 20.73 7.09 -50.03
N ALA A 62 19.75 6.29 -50.44
CA ALA A 62 19.67 4.85 -50.59
C ALA A 62 20.43 4.27 -51.80
N LYS A 63 20.72 2.96 -51.77
CA LYS A 63 20.23 1.90 -52.70
C LYS A 63 21.12 0.65 -52.71
N GLY A 64 20.45 -0.50 -52.92
CA GLY A 64 20.99 -1.72 -53.55
C GLY A 64 21.68 -2.68 -52.57
N GLY A 65 21.52 -4.00 -52.67
CA GLY A 65 20.94 -4.83 -53.71
C GLY A 65 20.90 -6.29 -53.26
N GLN A 66 20.21 -7.08 -54.06
CA GLN A 66 19.87 -8.50 -53.91
C GLN A 66 21.09 -9.42 -53.82
N ASN A 67 20.96 -10.59 -53.19
CA ASN A 67 21.23 -11.83 -53.91
C ASN A 67 20.49 -13.05 -53.34
N SER A 68 19.96 -13.84 -54.26
CA SER A 68 19.23 -15.10 -54.18
C SER A 68 20.16 -16.29 -54.44
N GLN A 69 19.87 -17.47 -53.88
CA GLN A 69 20.24 -18.80 -54.40
C GLN A 69 19.52 -19.86 -53.53
N SER A 70 18.42 -20.47 -53.99
CA SER A 70 18.29 -21.64 -54.88
C SER A 70 18.32 -22.99 -54.13
N ASN A 71 17.12 -23.56 -53.94
CA ASN A 71 16.85 -25.00 -53.88
C ASN A 71 17.18 -25.65 -55.25
N PRO A 72 17.31 -26.98 -55.42
CA PRO A 72 16.11 -27.86 -55.35
C PRO A 72 16.33 -29.37 -55.04
N ASP A 73 15.17 -30.07 -54.96
CA ASP A 73 14.88 -31.48 -55.35
C ASP A 73 15.56 -32.65 -54.58
N ASP A 74 14.97 -33.83 -54.36
CA ASP A 74 13.71 -34.49 -54.74
C ASP A 74 13.60 -35.79 -53.89
N GLY A 75 12.41 -36.43 -53.82
CA GLY A 75 12.36 -37.88 -53.62
C GLY A 75 11.16 -38.48 -52.86
N ASP A 76 10.09 -38.70 -53.63
CA ASP A 76 8.91 -39.55 -53.44
C ASP A 76 9.07 -40.91 -52.71
N ASN A 77 7.99 -41.38 -52.05
CA ASN A 77 7.32 -42.61 -52.50
C ASN A 77 5.94 -42.85 -51.87
N ASP A 78 4.96 -43.04 -52.76
CA ASP A 78 3.63 -43.61 -52.55
C ASP A 78 3.68 -45.12 -52.27
N SER A 79 2.67 -45.66 -51.59
CA SER A 79 1.86 -46.75 -52.16
C SER A 79 0.62 -47.10 -51.34
N ASP A 80 -0.49 -47.13 -52.08
CA ASP A 80 -1.86 -47.53 -51.80
C ASP A 80 -2.03 -49.05 -51.55
N GLY A 81 -3.18 -49.47 -51.00
CA GLY A 81 -3.66 -50.86 -51.21
C GLY A 81 -4.61 -51.53 -50.19
N THR A 82 -5.88 -51.08 -50.15
CA THR A 82 -7.15 -51.87 -50.13
C THR A 82 -7.31 -53.28 -49.49
N ASN A 83 -8.34 -53.35 -48.61
CA ASN A 83 -9.55 -54.23 -48.62
C ASN A 83 -9.49 -55.73 -48.25
N GLY A 84 -10.42 -56.18 -47.37
CA GLY A 84 -10.70 -57.61 -47.10
C GLY A 84 -11.62 -57.89 -45.90
N SER A 85 -12.85 -58.32 -46.20
CA SER A 85 -13.94 -58.74 -45.30
C SER A 85 -13.91 -60.25 -44.97
N THR A 86 -14.86 -60.71 -44.13
CA THR A 86 -15.21 -62.09 -43.66
C THR A 86 -14.53 -62.51 -42.34
N GLY A 87 -15.17 -63.17 -41.36
CA GLY A 87 -16.53 -63.65 -41.15
C GLY A 87 -16.60 -64.55 -39.89
N ASN A 88 -17.72 -64.49 -39.17
CA ASN A 88 -18.43 -65.54 -38.42
C ASN A 88 -17.76 -66.48 -37.35
N ASN A 89 -18.31 -66.36 -36.13
CA ASN A 89 -19.15 -67.36 -35.41
C ASN A 89 -18.52 -68.48 -34.54
N SER A 90 -18.99 -68.57 -33.28
CA SER A 90 -19.17 -69.78 -32.43
C SER A 90 -19.35 -69.36 -30.95
N THR A 91 -20.57 -69.28 -30.39
CA THR A 91 -21.27 -70.29 -29.54
C THR A 91 -20.51 -70.73 -28.28
N GLY A 92 -21.07 -70.85 -27.05
CA GLY A 92 -22.43 -70.82 -26.49
C GLY A 92 -22.37 -70.47 -24.98
N ASN A 93 -23.41 -69.95 -24.32
CA ASN A 93 -24.72 -70.49 -23.93
C ASN A 93 -24.72 -71.30 -22.61
N GLY A 94 -25.66 -70.98 -21.70
CA GLY A 94 -26.01 -71.68 -20.45
C GLY A 94 -25.82 -70.83 -19.18
N SER A 95 -26.74 -69.97 -18.74
CA SER A 95 -28.11 -70.15 -18.18
C SER A 95 -28.18 -70.59 -16.70
N THR A 96 -28.92 -69.77 -15.93
CA THR A 96 -29.79 -70.11 -14.76
C THR A 96 -29.11 -70.59 -13.46
N ALA A 97 -29.54 -70.26 -12.23
CA ALA A 97 -30.78 -69.69 -11.70
C ALA A 97 -30.56 -69.06 -10.30
N ASN A 98 -31.52 -68.23 -9.91
CA ASN A 98 -31.90 -67.80 -8.55
C ASN A 98 -31.75 -68.89 -7.47
N ASN A 99 -31.42 -68.50 -6.23
CA ASN A 99 -32.35 -68.69 -5.12
C ASN A 99 -32.07 -67.75 -3.93
N GLN A 100 -33.14 -67.14 -3.42
CA GLN A 100 -33.23 -66.56 -2.09
C GLN A 100 -33.16 -67.68 -1.04
N GLN A 101 -32.48 -67.47 0.10
CA GLN A 101 -33.14 -67.66 1.40
C GLN A 101 -32.30 -67.15 2.58
N SER A 102 -33.09 -66.71 3.55
CA SER A 102 -32.88 -66.17 4.88
C SER A 102 -32.21 -67.10 5.91
N GLY A 103 -31.70 -66.47 6.98
CA GLY A 103 -31.45 -67.06 8.31
C GLY A 103 -29.95 -67.10 8.62
N GLY A 104 -29.45 -66.72 9.79
CA GLY A 104 -30.01 -66.32 11.07
C GLY A 104 -28.84 -65.97 11.99
N ALA A 105 -29.12 -65.27 13.07
CA ALA A 105 -28.15 -64.81 14.06
C ALA A 105 -27.47 -65.98 14.82
N ASN A 106 -26.18 -65.84 15.17
CA ASN A 106 -25.75 -65.73 16.57
C ASN A 106 -24.22 -65.60 16.75
N ASN A 107 -23.88 -64.86 17.80
CA ASN A 107 -22.60 -64.71 18.48
C ASN A 107 -21.71 -65.96 18.49
N THR A 108 -20.39 -65.78 18.43
CA THR A 108 -19.44 -66.24 19.47
C THR A 108 -18.08 -65.56 19.26
N ALA A 109 -17.60 -64.91 20.31
CA ALA A 109 -16.24 -64.41 20.43
C ALA A 109 -15.25 -65.58 20.57
N THR A 110 -14.18 -65.56 19.79
CA THR A 110 -12.98 -66.32 20.17
C THR A 110 -11.72 -65.56 19.78
N ASN A 111 -10.94 -65.30 20.81
CA ASN A 111 -9.62 -64.70 20.83
C ASN A 111 -8.62 -65.75 20.32
N GLN A 112 -7.91 -65.50 19.23
CA GLN A 112 -6.70 -66.25 18.89
C GLN A 112 -5.59 -65.32 18.40
N SER A 113 -4.57 -65.26 19.25
CA SER A 113 -3.22 -64.77 18.99
C SER A 113 -2.43 -65.85 18.25
N GLN A 114 -1.90 -65.51 17.07
CA GLN A 114 -0.65 -66.03 16.48
C GLN A 114 -0.11 -64.89 15.60
N SER A 115 0.96 -64.17 15.99
CA SER A 115 2.38 -64.52 15.84
C SER A 115 2.77 -64.89 14.40
N GLY A 116 3.44 -63.96 13.73
CA GLY A 116 4.02 -64.12 12.40
C GLY A 116 4.72 -62.84 11.93
N SER A 117 6.01 -62.75 12.25
CA SER A 117 6.94 -61.67 11.94
C SER A 117 7.21 -61.48 10.44
N ASN A 118 7.24 -60.22 9.97
CA ASN A 118 8.38 -59.71 9.23
C ASN A 118 8.40 -58.18 9.28
N GLY A 119 9.44 -57.66 9.93
CA GLY A 119 9.60 -56.25 10.25
C GLY A 119 10.28 -55.46 9.14
N THR A 120 9.78 -54.25 8.95
CA THR A 120 10.59 -53.08 8.59
C THR A 120 10.25 -52.02 9.63
N ALA A 121 11.17 -51.80 10.56
CA ALA A 121 10.98 -50.96 11.73
C ALA A 121 10.88 -49.48 11.34
N ASN A 122 9.67 -48.93 11.41
CA ASN A 122 9.48 -47.50 11.62
C ASN A 122 9.16 -47.31 13.11
N GLN A 123 10.13 -46.82 13.89
CA GLN A 123 9.93 -46.51 15.29
C GLN A 123 9.02 -45.28 15.42
N ASN A 124 7.72 -45.53 15.37
CA ASN A 124 6.71 -44.63 15.90
C ASN A 124 6.77 -44.72 17.43
N LEU A 125 7.57 -43.85 18.05
CA LEU A 125 7.38 -43.49 19.45
C LEU A 125 6.10 -42.66 19.54
N GLY A 126 5.00 -43.38 19.76
CA GLY A 126 3.68 -42.82 19.99
C GLY A 126 3.66 -41.96 21.24
N GLN A 127 3.54 -40.64 21.03
CA GLN A 127 2.60 -39.82 21.79
C GLN A 127 1.69 -39.16 20.75
N THR A 128 0.54 -39.79 20.50
CA THR A 128 -0.59 -39.18 19.81
C THR A 128 -1.12 -38.04 20.70
N LEU A 129 -0.61 -36.83 20.48
CA LEU A 129 -1.31 -35.61 20.83
C LEU A 129 -2.25 -35.30 19.67
N ASP A 130 -3.40 -35.97 19.66
CA ASP A 130 -4.48 -35.64 18.75
C ASP A 130 -5.04 -34.25 19.08
N ASN A 131 -5.22 -33.48 18.02
CA ASN A 131 -6.12 -32.34 17.85
C ASN A 131 -5.68 -30.95 18.34
N VAL A 132 -5.75 -30.06 17.36
CA VAL A 132 -5.47 -28.63 17.32
C VAL A 132 -6.35 -27.88 18.33
N GLY A 133 -5.91 -27.85 19.59
CA GLY A 133 -6.38 -26.92 20.61
C GLY A 133 -5.53 -25.64 20.63
N PRO A 134 -5.55 -24.84 21.71
CA PRO A 134 -4.60 -23.74 21.90
C PRO A 134 -3.13 -24.19 21.91
N ASN A 135 -2.88 -25.49 22.03
CA ASN A 135 -1.56 -26.11 21.95
C ASN A 135 -1.26 -26.46 20.48
N GLY A 136 -0.11 -26.03 19.98
CA GLY A 136 0.32 -26.32 18.60
C GLY A 136 0.55 -27.81 18.33
N PRO A 137 1.06 -28.19 17.15
CA PRO A 137 1.21 -29.60 16.73
C PRO A 137 2.16 -30.39 17.61
N GLY A 138 2.97 -29.75 18.46
CA GLY A 138 3.78 -30.39 19.49
C GLY A 138 4.95 -31.25 18.99
N ALA A 139 5.05 -31.45 17.68
CA ALA A 139 6.08 -32.24 17.03
C ALA A 139 6.39 -31.71 15.62
N PHE A 140 7.58 -32.05 15.13
CA PHE A 140 7.95 -31.82 13.74
C PHE A 140 7.04 -32.65 12.80
N ASN A 141 6.62 -32.03 11.70
CA ASN A 141 5.88 -32.69 10.63
C ASN A 141 6.64 -32.49 9.32
N LEU A 142 7.11 -33.55 8.67
CA LEU A 142 7.89 -33.43 7.42
C LEU A 142 7.13 -32.70 6.30
N ASN A 143 5.79 -32.76 6.31
CA ASN A 143 4.91 -32.09 5.36
C ASN A 143 4.54 -30.65 5.80
N PHE A 144 5.29 -30.03 6.72
CA PHE A 144 5.01 -28.69 7.24
C PHE A 144 4.83 -27.61 6.16
N ARG A 145 5.41 -27.79 4.96
CA ARG A 145 5.27 -26.83 3.85
C ARG A 145 3.87 -26.80 3.25
N SER A 146 3.19 -27.94 3.24
CA SER A 146 1.84 -28.11 2.68
C SER A 146 0.78 -28.30 3.76
N SER A 147 1.18 -28.48 5.03
CA SER A 147 0.25 -28.62 6.14
C SER A 147 -0.39 -27.27 6.50
N ALA A 148 -1.70 -27.31 6.75
CA ALA A 148 -2.45 -26.17 7.29
C ALA A 148 -2.05 -25.81 8.73
N ASP A 149 -1.33 -26.69 9.43
CA ASP A 149 -0.85 -26.47 10.80
C ASP A 149 0.36 -25.54 10.87
N PHE A 150 0.94 -25.17 9.72
CA PHE A 150 2.10 -24.31 9.64
C PHE A 150 1.87 -23.12 8.72
N PHE A 151 2.61 -22.05 8.96
CA PHE A 151 2.65 -20.88 8.11
C PHE A 151 4.05 -20.30 8.04
N THR A 152 4.31 -19.52 6.99
CA THR A 152 5.53 -18.72 6.87
C THR A 152 5.13 -17.30 6.50
N ASN A 153 5.76 -16.31 7.13
CA ASN A 153 5.64 -14.90 6.72
C ASN A 153 6.65 -14.55 5.62
N MET A 154 7.47 -15.52 5.19
CA MET A 154 8.57 -15.30 4.27
C MET A 154 8.16 -15.66 2.85
N ALA A 155 8.32 -14.70 1.92
CA ALA A 155 8.10 -14.94 0.50
C ALA A 155 9.14 -15.90 -0.11
N SER A 156 10.42 -15.74 0.27
CA SER A 156 11.56 -16.54 -0.17
C SER A 156 12.50 -16.86 0.99
N SER A 157 13.55 -17.64 0.73
CA SER A 157 14.69 -17.73 1.65
C SER A 157 15.47 -16.41 1.69
N TYR A 158 16.24 -16.17 2.77
CA TYR A 158 17.22 -15.07 2.87
C TYR A 158 18.55 -15.58 3.42
N GLU A 159 19.62 -14.78 3.25
CA GLU A 159 20.93 -15.11 3.81
C GLU A 159 20.93 -14.89 5.34
N GLY A 160 20.87 -15.99 6.08
CA GLY A 160 20.93 -16.01 7.54
C GLY A 160 22.35 -15.80 8.05
N ARG A 161 22.47 -15.41 9.32
CA ARG A 161 23.78 -15.33 9.98
C ARG A 161 24.44 -16.70 10.05
N SER A 162 25.76 -16.72 9.87
CA SER A 162 26.58 -17.90 10.15
C SER A 162 26.20 -18.50 11.51
N PRO A 163 25.99 -19.83 11.60
CA PRO A 163 26.38 -20.84 10.62
C PRO A 163 25.32 -21.20 9.57
N HIS A 164 24.18 -20.52 9.48
CA HIS A 164 22.99 -21.10 8.83
C HIS A 164 22.95 -20.96 7.29
N GLY A 165 23.64 -20.01 6.68
CA GLY A 165 23.53 -19.75 5.24
C GLY A 165 22.12 -19.31 4.83
N GLN A 166 21.62 -19.77 3.70
CA GLN A 166 20.26 -19.49 3.23
C GLN A 166 19.21 -20.13 4.15
N VAL A 167 18.29 -19.33 4.68
CA VAL A 167 17.26 -19.77 5.64
C VAL A 167 15.84 -19.44 5.19
N ARG A 168 14.91 -20.33 5.54
CA ARG A 168 13.46 -20.08 5.50
C ARG A 168 12.79 -20.70 6.72
N ILE A 169 11.78 -20.03 7.26
CA ILE A 169 11.21 -20.37 8.57
C ILE A 169 9.71 -20.54 8.49
N TRP A 170 9.21 -21.57 9.16
CA TRP A 170 7.80 -21.88 9.33
C TRP A 170 7.47 -21.98 10.81
N TYR A 171 6.27 -21.59 11.15
CA TYR A 171 5.74 -21.59 12.50
C TYR A 171 4.43 -22.35 12.54
N SER A 172 4.14 -23.00 13.65
CA SER A 172 2.82 -23.59 13.86
C SER A 172 1.74 -22.51 13.94
N THR A 173 0.55 -22.77 13.40
CA THR A 173 -0.53 -21.77 13.25
C THR A 173 -1.11 -21.27 14.56
N ASN A 174 -0.93 -21.99 15.67
CA ASN A 174 -1.36 -21.56 17.01
C ASN A 174 -0.69 -20.25 17.48
N ILE A 175 0.40 -19.80 16.85
CA ILE A 175 1.03 -18.50 17.16
C ILE A 175 0.79 -17.40 16.11
N ARG A 176 0.02 -17.67 15.05
CA ARG A 176 -0.15 -16.77 13.91
C ARG A 176 -0.55 -15.34 14.31
N ASP A 177 -1.51 -15.21 15.21
CA ASP A 177 -2.07 -13.89 15.60
C ASP A 177 -1.34 -13.25 16.79
N MET A 178 -0.26 -13.86 17.29
CA MET A 178 0.46 -13.39 18.47
C MET A 178 1.96 -13.21 18.28
N ILE A 179 2.55 -13.84 17.26
CA ILE A 179 4.00 -13.85 17.03
C ILE A 179 4.60 -12.43 16.91
N ASN A 180 3.82 -11.46 16.43
CA ASN A 180 4.26 -10.07 16.28
C ASN A 180 4.06 -9.21 17.54
N ARG A 181 3.36 -9.70 18.58
CA ARG A 181 3.07 -8.91 19.79
C ARG A 181 4.35 -8.58 20.54
N ALA A 182 4.44 -7.37 21.10
CA ALA A 182 5.61 -6.92 21.86
C ALA A 182 5.98 -7.88 23.00
N THR A 183 4.97 -8.45 23.67
CA THR A 183 5.09 -9.35 24.82
C THR A 183 4.83 -10.82 24.47
N PHE A 184 5.16 -11.23 23.24
CA PHE A 184 4.91 -12.59 22.77
C PHE A 184 5.54 -13.66 23.68
N LYS A 185 4.72 -14.66 24.03
CA LYS A 185 5.14 -15.93 24.65
C LYS A 185 4.49 -17.06 23.87
N ALA A 186 5.28 -18.03 23.42
CA ALA A 186 4.79 -19.17 22.69
C ALA A 186 3.97 -20.10 23.62
N PRO A 187 2.74 -20.49 23.25
CA PRO A 187 1.99 -21.54 23.92
C PRO A 187 2.74 -22.88 23.85
N VAL A 188 2.48 -23.77 24.82
CA VAL A 188 2.97 -25.16 24.79
C VAL A 188 2.55 -25.83 23.49
N GLY A 189 3.44 -26.64 22.91
CA GLY A 189 3.22 -27.32 21.64
C GLY A 189 3.49 -26.47 20.40
N THR A 190 3.86 -25.20 20.56
CA THR A 190 4.35 -24.38 19.43
C THR A 190 5.58 -25.02 18.80
N VAL A 191 5.63 -25.04 17.47
CA VAL A 191 6.75 -25.56 16.69
C VAL A 191 7.25 -24.49 15.73
N ALA A 192 8.56 -24.21 15.74
CA ALA A 192 9.23 -23.39 14.74
C ALA A 192 10.23 -24.27 13.97
N ILE A 193 10.18 -24.22 12.64
CA ILE A 193 11.01 -25.01 11.74
C ILE A 193 11.79 -24.05 10.86
N LYS A 194 13.12 -24.09 10.94
CA LYS A 194 14.03 -23.33 10.07
C LYS A 194 14.70 -24.31 9.10
N LYS A 195 14.37 -24.20 7.82
CA LYS A 195 15.17 -24.83 6.75
C LYS A 195 16.40 -23.98 6.53
N PHE A 196 17.58 -24.59 6.54
CA PHE A 196 18.84 -23.92 6.25
C PHE A 196 19.60 -24.63 5.13
N GLN A 197 20.46 -23.89 4.42
CA GLN A 197 21.38 -24.40 3.42
C GLN A 197 22.67 -23.55 3.42
N ASN A 198 23.81 -24.18 3.70
CA ASN A 198 25.12 -23.56 3.75
C ASN A 198 26.17 -24.43 3.04
N THR A 199 27.44 -24.05 3.11
CA THR A 199 28.56 -24.80 2.51
C THR A 199 28.79 -26.19 3.11
N LYS A 200 28.23 -26.47 4.29
CA LYS A 200 28.31 -27.76 4.97
C LYS A 200 27.11 -28.67 4.69
N GLY A 201 26.07 -28.17 4.02
CA GLY A 201 24.88 -28.93 3.63
C GLY A 201 23.57 -28.21 3.90
N SER A 202 22.47 -28.96 3.80
CA SER A 202 21.11 -28.52 4.11
C SER A 202 20.49 -29.37 5.21
N GLY A 203 19.53 -28.80 5.93
CA GLY A 203 18.81 -29.50 6.99
C GLY A 203 17.71 -28.65 7.59
N PHE A 204 17.15 -29.08 8.71
CA PHE A 204 16.20 -28.31 9.49
C PHE A 204 16.71 -28.12 10.91
N ALA A 205 16.54 -26.91 11.45
CA ALA A 205 16.60 -26.68 12.89
C ALA A 205 15.15 -26.54 13.37
N VAL A 206 14.78 -27.27 14.42
CA VAL A 206 13.41 -27.30 14.95
C VAL A 206 13.43 -26.90 16.41
N MET A 207 12.51 -26.01 16.78
CA MET A 207 12.23 -25.61 18.15
C MET A 207 10.81 -26.02 18.53
N ILE A 208 10.64 -26.65 19.69
CA ILE A 208 9.34 -27.09 20.20
C ILE A 208 9.15 -26.55 21.62
N LYS A 209 8.06 -25.82 21.86
CA LYS A 209 7.72 -25.32 23.19
C LYS A 209 7.18 -26.46 24.05
N LYS A 210 7.92 -26.86 25.09
CA LYS A 210 7.50 -27.93 26.01
C LYS A 210 6.67 -27.37 27.17
N SER A 211 6.12 -28.27 27.98
CA SER A 211 5.40 -27.90 29.20
C SER A 211 6.32 -27.16 30.18
N PRO A 212 5.77 -26.22 30.99
CA PRO A 212 6.54 -25.50 32.00
C PRO A 212 7.35 -26.42 32.90
N GLY A 213 8.62 -26.09 33.11
CA GLY A 213 9.54 -26.87 33.95
C GLY A 213 10.50 -27.78 33.17
N TYR A 214 10.32 -27.91 31.86
CA TYR A 214 11.24 -28.68 31.01
C TYR A 214 12.64 -28.06 30.99
N ASP A 215 12.74 -26.76 30.69
CA ASP A 215 14.01 -26.01 30.69
C ASP A 215 13.76 -24.53 31.03
N PRO A 216 13.48 -24.20 32.31
CA PRO A 216 13.05 -22.85 32.69
C PRO A 216 14.04 -21.75 32.31
N LYS A 217 15.35 -22.07 32.29
CA LYS A 217 16.41 -21.13 31.90
C LYS A 217 16.27 -20.68 30.44
N ASN A 218 15.84 -21.59 29.57
CA ASN A 218 15.67 -21.35 28.14
C ASN A 218 14.18 -21.34 27.76
N HIS A 219 13.33 -20.90 28.69
CA HIS A 219 11.88 -20.78 28.51
C HIS A 219 11.23 -22.07 27.96
N ASP A 220 11.65 -23.24 28.43
CA ASP A 220 11.06 -24.54 28.09
C ASP A 220 11.13 -24.90 26.59
N TRP A 221 12.07 -24.35 25.84
CA TRP A 221 12.31 -24.73 24.45
C TRP A 221 13.13 -26.01 24.33
N TYR A 222 12.63 -26.95 23.54
CA TYR A 222 13.34 -28.13 23.05
C TYR A 222 13.90 -27.83 21.65
N PHE A 223 15.16 -28.19 21.42
CA PHE A 223 15.86 -27.97 20.15
C PHE A 223 16.25 -29.31 19.53
N GLU A 224 16.13 -29.43 18.22
CA GLU A 224 16.65 -30.57 17.47
C GLU A 224 17.10 -30.15 16.06
N MET A 225 18.07 -30.88 15.51
CA MET A 225 18.49 -30.77 14.12
C MET A 225 17.97 -31.96 13.34
N ARG A 226 17.52 -31.75 12.11
CA ARG A 226 17.05 -32.82 11.22
C ARG A 226 17.74 -32.74 9.86
N GLN A 227 17.95 -33.91 9.26
CA GLN A 227 18.37 -34.04 7.87
C GLN A 227 17.21 -33.69 6.93
N ASP A 228 17.49 -33.61 5.63
CA ASP A 228 16.51 -33.26 4.59
C ASP A 228 15.35 -34.27 4.49
N ASP A 229 15.60 -35.53 4.85
CA ASP A 229 14.59 -36.60 4.94
C ASP A 229 13.77 -36.56 6.23
N GLY A 230 14.04 -35.61 7.12
CA GLY A 230 13.36 -35.44 8.40
C GLY A 230 13.92 -36.28 9.54
N THR A 231 14.93 -37.12 9.32
CA THR A 231 15.58 -37.87 10.40
C THR A 231 16.30 -36.93 11.37
N ILE A 232 16.23 -37.21 12.68
CA ILE A 232 16.93 -36.41 13.70
C ILE A 232 18.43 -36.65 13.57
N ALA A 233 19.22 -35.58 13.49
CA ALA A 233 20.67 -35.66 13.51
C ALA A 233 21.15 -36.16 14.88
N ALA A 234 22.13 -37.07 14.89
CA ALA A 234 22.67 -37.62 16.13
C ALA A 234 23.52 -36.60 16.91
N ASP A 235 24.07 -35.60 16.23
CA ASP A 235 24.92 -34.56 16.80
C ASP A 235 24.52 -33.17 16.26
N PRO A 236 24.16 -32.20 17.13
CA PRO A 236 23.95 -32.37 18.57
C PRO A 236 22.72 -33.23 18.88
N ALA A 237 22.79 -34.01 19.97
CA ALA A 237 21.64 -34.77 20.47
C ALA A 237 20.47 -33.81 20.78
N PRO A 238 19.22 -34.17 20.43
CA PRO A 238 18.11 -33.26 20.56
C PRO A 238 17.73 -33.07 22.04
N GLY A 239 17.21 -31.89 22.40
CA GLY A 239 16.88 -31.55 23.77
C GLY A 239 17.31 -30.14 24.15
N LYS A 240 18.11 -30.03 25.21
CA LYS A 240 18.63 -28.77 25.77
C LYS A 240 19.99 -28.42 25.14
N ILE A 241 19.98 -28.13 23.84
CA ILE A 241 21.22 -27.84 23.09
C ILE A 241 21.72 -26.45 23.49
N ALA A 242 22.85 -26.40 24.22
CA ALA A 242 23.36 -25.18 24.83
C ALA A 242 23.73 -24.12 23.78
N GLU A 243 24.29 -24.53 22.65
CA GLU A 243 24.69 -23.67 21.54
C GLU A 243 23.48 -23.00 20.88
N CYS A 244 22.40 -23.76 20.65
CA CYS A 244 21.15 -23.23 20.12
C CYS A 244 20.53 -22.24 21.10
N ALA A 245 20.41 -22.62 22.37
CA ALA A 245 19.84 -21.77 23.40
C ALA A 245 20.64 -20.47 23.58
N ALA A 246 21.97 -20.51 23.55
CA ALA A 246 22.82 -19.34 23.72
C ALA A 246 22.60 -18.28 22.62
N CYS A 247 22.52 -18.70 21.35
CA CYS A 247 22.23 -17.77 20.25
C CYS A 247 20.80 -17.22 20.33
N HIS A 248 19.84 -18.05 20.67
CA HIS A 248 18.43 -17.65 20.76
C HIS A 248 18.11 -16.82 22.02
N ALA A 249 18.96 -16.83 23.04
CA ALA A 249 18.80 -16.02 24.25
C ALA A 249 18.80 -14.51 23.95
N ALA A 250 19.44 -14.06 22.86
CA ALA A 250 19.34 -12.68 22.40
C ALA A 250 17.89 -12.25 22.06
N ALA A 251 17.02 -13.22 21.77
CA ALA A 251 15.60 -13.03 21.52
C ALA A 251 14.71 -13.40 22.72
N GLN A 252 15.26 -13.44 23.94
CA GLN A 252 14.50 -13.78 25.16
C GLN A 252 13.22 -12.94 25.33
N ALA A 253 13.26 -11.65 24.97
CA ALA A 253 12.09 -10.76 25.04
C ALA A 253 10.93 -11.19 24.12
N LYS A 254 11.21 -12.00 23.11
CA LYS A 254 10.25 -12.61 22.18
C LYS A 254 10.22 -14.12 22.33
N ASP A 255 10.48 -14.59 23.56
CA ASP A 255 10.44 -15.98 23.92
C ASP A 255 11.33 -16.86 23.03
N PHE A 256 12.57 -16.42 22.81
CA PHE A 256 13.63 -17.10 22.03
C PHE A 256 13.36 -17.20 20.51
N LEU A 257 12.27 -16.65 19.98
CA LEU A 257 12.07 -16.50 18.53
C LEU A 257 12.64 -15.15 18.07
N ALA A 258 13.66 -15.13 17.20
CA ALA A 258 14.32 -13.88 16.83
C ALA A 258 13.48 -13.06 15.85
N GLY A 259 13.50 -11.72 15.98
CA GLY A 259 12.69 -10.81 15.16
C GLY A 259 12.99 -10.89 13.65
N THR A 260 14.25 -11.13 13.27
CA THR A 260 14.65 -11.41 11.87
C THR A 260 14.01 -12.69 11.34
N GLU A 261 13.77 -13.66 12.21
CA GLU A 261 13.15 -14.94 11.85
C GLU A 261 11.64 -14.79 11.58
N LEU A 262 11.03 -13.69 12.06
CA LEU A 262 9.62 -13.38 11.84
C LEU A 262 9.32 -12.81 10.44
N GLY A 263 10.33 -12.67 9.58
CA GLY A 263 10.22 -12.05 8.26
C GLY A 263 10.25 -10.52 8.32
N LEU A 264 10.91 -9.93 9.33
CA LEU A 264 11.28 -8.52 9.31
C LEU A 264 12.58 -8.38 8.51
N ASP A 265 12.57 -7.48 7.52
CA ASP A 265 13.68 -7.32 6.57
C ASP A 265 15.00 -6.98 7.31
N PRO A 266 16.12 -7.65 7.02
CA PRO A 266 17.43 -7.27 7.56
C PRO A 266 17.82 -5.81 7.29
N GLU A 267 17.40 -5.21 6.16
CA GLU A 267 17.62 -3.78 5.87
C GLU A 267 16.85 -2.87 6.83
N ASP A 268 15.64 -3.26 7.25
CA ASP A 268 14.84 -2.51 8.22
C ASP A 268 15.52 -2.46 9.60
N LEU A 269 16.30 -3.48 9.96
CA LEU A 269 17.06 -3.52 11.22
C LEU A 269 18.41 -2.80 11.12
N ALA A 270 19.05 -2.78 9.95
CA ALA A 270 20.35 -2.14 9.74
C ALA A 270 20.24 -0.61 9.62
N GLN A 271 19.14 -0.10 9.06
CA GLN A 271 18.92 1.35 8.92
C GLN A 271 18.40 2.02 10.20
N ASN A 272 18.11 1.24 11.26
CA ASN A 272 17.58 1.79 12.51
C ASN A 272 18.02 1.00 13.76
N PRO A 273 19.30 1.13 14.18
CA PRO A 273 19.83 0.43 15.37
C PRO A 273 19.15 0.83 16.69
N ALA A 274 18.26 1.83 16.68
CA ALA A 274 17.46 2.26 17.84
C ALA A 274 16.18 1.42 18.07
N GLN A 275 15.96 0.33 17.32
CA GLN A 275 14.86 -0.61 17.58
C GLN A 275 15.23 -1.79 18.50
N THR A 276 16.16 -1.60 19.44
CA THR A 276 16.00 -2.29 20.72
C THR A 276 14.74 -1.71 21.37
N PRO A 277 13.74 -2.53 21.77
CA PRO A 277 12.63 -2.01 22.54
C PRO A 277 13.16 -1.61 23.90
N ASP A 278 13.52 -0.33 24.04
CA ASP A 278 13.57 0.30 25.33
C ASP A 278 12.20 0.07 25.99
N ALA A 279 12.25 -0.36 27.25
CA ALA A 279 11.11 -0.71 28.09
C ALA A 279 10.20 0.49 28.44
N ALA A 280 10.10 1.49 27.57
CA ALA A 280 9.31 2.69 27.77
C ALA A 280 8.53 3.04 26.50
N GLY A 281 7.35 2.43 26.32
CA GLY A 281 6.14 3.08 25.79
C GLY A 281 6.26 4.09 24.65
N GLY A 282 7.11 3.85 23.65
CA GLY A 282 7.25 4.73 22.49
C GLY A 282 6.20 4.46 21.42
N THR A 283 4.93 4.78 21.68
CA THR A 283 4.02 5.08 20.57
C THR A 283 4.62 6.29 19.85
N THR A 284 4.99 6.16 18.58
CA THR A 284 5.08 7.36 17.74
C THR A 284 3.68 7.95 17.72
N LYS A 285 3.49 8.97 18.56
CA LYS A 285 2.25 9.75 18.65
C LYS A 285 2.14 10.53 17.36
N ASP A 286 1.72 9.89 16.29
CA ASP A 286 1.05 10.63 15.24
C ASP A 286 -0.33 11.02 15.82
N PRO A 287 -0.57 12.31 16.13
CA PRO A 287 -1.87 12.76 16.66
C PRO A 287 -3.01 12.51 15.67
N ASP A 288 -2.71 12.15 14.43
CA ASP A 288 -3.69 11.84 13.40
C ASP A 288 -4.05 10.36 13.29
N PHE A 289 -3.33 9.47 14.00
CA PHE A 289 -3.69 8.06 14.07
C PHE A 289 -4.94 7.84 14.94
N VAL A 290 -5.99 7.30 14.35
CA VAL A 290 -7.19 6.82 15.06
C VAL A 290 -7.16 5.29 15.02
N PRO A 291 -7.12 4.60 16.18
CA PRO A 291 -7.23 3.14 16.19
C PRO A 291 -8.63 2.72 15.69
N ALA A 292 -8.69 1.61 14.95
CA ALA A 292 -9.97 1.06 14.51
C ALA A 292 -10.82 0.63 15.71
N ASP A 293 -12.14 0.88 15.64
CA ASP A 293 -13.08 0.36 16.63
C ASP A 293 -13.12 -1.17 16.55
N PRO A 294 -12.75 -1.90 17.61
CA PRO A 294 -12.74 -3.36 17.59
C PRO A 294 -14.14 -3.98 17.41
N ASN A 295 -15.21 -3.20 17.61
CA ASN A 295 -16.59 -3.64 17.41
C ASN A 295 -17.15 -3.28 16.03
N ALA A 296 -16.40 -2.55 15.20
CA ALA A 296 -16.87 -2.22 13.87
C ALA A 296 -17.00 -3.50 13.01
N PRO A 297 -18.05 -3.61 12.17
CA PRO A 297 -18.23 -4.78 11.33
C PRO A 297 -16.99 -5.04 10.46
N LYS A 298 -16.50 -6.28 10.51
CA LYS A 298 -15.41 -6.71 9.62
C LYS A 298 -15.87 -6.68 8.17
N GLY A 299 -14.95 -6.31 7.28
CA GLY A 299 -15.20 -6.40 5.84
C GLY A 299 -15.03 -7.84 5.31
N PRO A 300 -15.14 -8.04 3.98
CA PRO A 300 -15.05 -9.37 3.38
C PRO A 300 -13.66 -10.01 3.47
N GLY A 301 -12.61 -9.24 3.76
CA GLY A 301 -11.25 -9.74 4.02
C GLY A 301 -10.50 -10.31 2.81
N ALA A 302 -11.12 -10.31 1.64
CA ALA A 302 -10.57 -10.79 0.39
C ALA A 302 -11.20 -10.06 -0.82
N PHE A 303 -10.47 -10.03 -1.93
CA PHE A 303 -11.00 -9.61 -3.22
C PHE A 303 -12.19 -10.49 -3.64
N GLN A 304 -13.24 -9.87 -4.16
CA GLN A 304 -14.40 -10.55 -4.74
C GLN A 304 -14.55 -10.05 -6.17
N SER A 305 -14.49 -10.93 -7.18
CA SER A 305 -14.49 -10.53 -8.59
C SER A 305 -15.79 -9.86 -9.05
N ASP A 306 -16.89 -10.05 -8.32
CA ASP A 306 -18.20 -9.45 -8.58
C ASP A 306 -18.39 -8.09 -7.87
N PHE A 307 -17.33 -7.51 -7.31
CA PHE A 307 -17.36 -6.29 -6.47
C PHE A 307 -18.19 -5.14 -7.05
N SER A 308 -18.19 -4.94 -8.38
CA SER A 308 -18.91 -3.85 -9.03
C SER A 308 -20.43 -4.04 -9.06
N SER A 309 -20.89 -5.28 -8.91
CA SER A 309 -22.32 -5.67 -8.88
C SER A 309 -22.77 -6.13 -7.48
N SER A 310 -21.82 -6.42 -6.60
CA SER A 310 -22.06 -6.96 -5.27
C SER A 310 -22.59 -5.91 -4.31
N LYS A 311 -23.61 -6.27 -3.52
CA LYS A 311 -24.13 -5.43 -2.43
C LYS A 311 -23.13 -5.26 -1.27
N SER A 312 -22.07 -6.08 -1.25
CA SER A 312 -20.98 -6.00 -0.27
C SER A 312 -20.04 -4.84 -0.53
N PHE A 313 -20.19 -4.14 -1.66
CA PHE A 313 -19.35 -3.02 -2.06
C PHE A 313 -20.20 -1.82 -2.48
N PHE A 314 -19.58 -0.64 -2.46
CA PHE A 314 -20.13 0.59 -2.99
C PHE A 314 -19.02 1.45 -3.58
N SER A 315 -19.37 2.41 -4.43
CA SER A 315 -18.43 3.36 -5.00
C SER A 315 -18.97 4.78 -4.84
N ASN A 316 -18.12 5.71 -4.41
CA ASN A 316 -18.37 7.14 -4.54
C ASN A 316 -17.95 7.65 -5.94
N THR A 317 -17.22 6.84 -6.69
CA THR A 317 -16.76 7.12 -8.05
C THR A 317 -17.32 6.11 -9.07
N PRO A 318 -18.67 5.98 -9.19
CA PRO A 318 -19.28 5.00 -10.10
C PRO A 318 -18.87 5.22 -11.56
N GLU A 319 -18.58 6.47 -11.93
CA GLU A 319 -17.96 6.84 -13.20
C GLU A 319 -16.46 7.03 -13.04
N PRO A 320 -15.63 6.58 -14.01
CA PRO A 320 -14.19 6.79 -13.96
C PRO A 320 -13.84 8.27 -13.83
N ILE A 321 -12.98 8.59 -12.87
CA ILE A 321 -12.42 9.92 -12.67
C ILE A 321 -10.94 9.93 -13.06
N LEU A 322 -10.39 11.08 -13.44
CA LEU A 322 -8.95 11.18 -13.68
C LEU A 322 -8.20 11.04 -12.36
N GLY A 323 -7.45 9.95 -12.20
CA GLY A 323 -6.57 9.71 -11.08
C GLY A 323 -5.28 10.51 -11.19
N VAL A 324 -4.54 10.56 -10.08
CA VAL A 324 -3.17 11.11 -10.07
C VAL A 324 -2.25 10.14 -10.81
N SER A 325 -1.33 10.67 -11.61
CA SER A 325 -0.25 9.90 -12.24
C SER A 325 0.43 9.01 -11.19
N PRO A 326 0.66 7.71 -11.47
CA PRO A 326 0.67 7.09 -12.80
C PRO A 326 -0.64 6.45 -13.27
N HIS A 327 -1.78 6.68 -12.59
CA HIS A 327 -2.91 5.74 -12.63
C HIS A 327 -4.03 6.03 -13.65
N GLY A 328 -3.81 6.96 -14.59
CA GLY A 328 -4.79 7.34 -15.61
C GLY A 328 -6.22 7.53 -15.06
N LYS A 329 -7.25 6.96 -15.70
CA LYS A 329 -8.64 7.01 -15.18
C LYS A 329 -8.89 5.91 -14.17
N VAL A 330 -9.62 6.22 -13.10
CA VAL A 330 -9.83 5.29 -11.98
C VAL A 330 -11.28 5.24 -11.52
N ARG A 331 -11.73 4.05 -11.10
CA ARG A 331 -12.93 3.86 -10.28
C ARG A 331 -12.55 3.15 -9.00
N VAL A 332 -13.13 3.58 -7.88
CA VAL A 332 -12.78 3.03 -6.56
C VAL A 332 -14.02 2.49 -5.87
N TRP A 333 -13.93 1.25 -5.45
CA TRP A 333 -14.95 0.51 -4.73
C TRP A 333 -14.44 0.23 -3.32
N TYR A 334 -15.33 0.32 -2.34
CA TYR A 334 -15.05 0.02 -0.95
C TYR A 334 -16.04 -1.02 -0.46
N SER A 335 -15.58 -1.90 0.43
CA SER A 335 -16.48 -2.80 1.14
C SER A 335 -17.47 -2.01 2.01
N ILE A 336 -18.71 -2.48 2.09
CA ILE A 336 -19.85 -1.76 2.65
C ILE A 336 -19.67 -1.39 4.13
N ASN A 337 -18.84 -2.14 4.86
CA ASN A 337 -18.51 -1.87 6.26
C ASN A 337 -17.80 -0.52 6.47
N LEU A 338 -17.18 0.04 5.42
CA LEU A 338 -16.54 1.36 5.49
C LEU A 338 -17.55 2.52 5.38
N LYS A 339 -18.74 2.27 4.80
CA LYS A 339 -19.72 3.32 4.46
C LYS A 339 -20.12 4.22 5.65
N PRO A 340 -20.38 3.70 6.87
CA PRO A 340 -20.75 4.53 8.01
C PRO A 340 -19.63 5.49 8.47
N MET A 341 -18.39 5.25 8.05
CA MET A 341 -17.22 6.02 8.49
C MET A 341 -16.84 7.13 7.53
N LEU A 342 -17.34 7.14 6.28
CA LEU A 342 -16.91 8.07 5.25
C LEU A 342 -17.25 9.54 5.51
N SER A 343 -18.21 9.83 6.40
CA SER A 343 -18.52 11.19 6.83
C SER A 343 -17.45 11.78 7.76
N ASN A 344 -16.57 10.95 8.32
CA ASN A 344 -15.61 11.38 9.32
C ASN A 344 -14.39 12.02 8.66
N ALA A 345 -13.89 13.10 9.26
CA ALA A 345 -12.66 13.74 8.79
C ALA A 345 -11.45 12.81 8.93
N LYS A 346 -11.47 11.95 9.96
CA LYS A 346 -10.50 10.88 10.21
C LYS A 346 -11.21 9.53 10.21
N ILE A 347 -10.63 8.55 9.52
CA ILE A 347 -11.21 7.21 9.37
C ILE A 347 -10.19 6.20 9.85
N ALA A 348 -10.66 5.15 10.52
CA ALA A 348 -9.88 3.97 10.87
C ALA A 348 -10.62 2.75 10.33
N ALA A 349 -10.12 2.17 9.24
CA ALA A 349 -10.80 1.09 8.54
C ALA A 349 -10.82 -0.17 9.43
N PRO A 350 -11.98 -0.83 9.62
CA PRO A 350 -12.06 -2.09 10.34
C PRO A 350 -11.27 -3.19 9.65
N GLU A 351 -10.84 -4.19 10.42
CA GLU A 351 -10.23 -5.41 9.87
C GLU A 351 -11.12 -6.02 8.78
N GLY A 352 -10.50 -6.50 7.71
CA GLY A 352 -11.18 -7.11 6.58
C GLY A 352 -11.77 -6.10 5.60
N THR A 353 -11.67 -4.79 5.85
CA THR A 353 -12.03 -3.78 4.84
C THR A 353 -11.26 -4.01 3.55
N VAL A 354 -11.96 -3.93 2.42
CA VAL A 354 -11.37 -4.08 1.09
C VAL A 354 -11.64 -2.81 0.28
N ALA A 355 -10.59 -2.22 -0.29
CA ALA A 355 -10.69 -1.17 -1.28
C ALA A 355 -10.15 -1.69 -2.61
N ILE A 356 -10.94 -1.52 -3.68
CA ILE A 356 -10.64 -2.03 -5.03
C ILE A 356 -10.61 -0.83 -5.96
N LYS A 357 -9.52 -0.67 -6.68
CA LYS A 357 -9.32 0.40 -7.65
C LYS A 357 -9.15 -0.21 -9.02
N GLU A 358 -10.10 0.03 -9.90
CA GLU A 358 -9.94 -0.18 -11.33
C GLU A 358 -9.14 1.00 -11.90
N PHE A 359 -8.21 0.75 -12.81
CA PHE A 359 -7.46 1.79 -13.49
C PHE A 359 -7.31 1.53 -15.00
N ASP A 360 -7.27 2.60 -15.77
CA ASP A 360 -7.00 2.68 -17.21
C ASP A 360 -5.83 3.64 -17.39
N ASN A 361 -4.66 3.10 -17.70
CA ASN A 361 -3.40 3.83 -17.87
C ASN A 361 -3.14 4.20 -19.33
N ASP A 362 -3.69 3.47 -20.29
CA ASP A 362 -3.42 3.67 -21.72
C ASP A 362 -4.40 4.64 -22.40
N GLY A 363 -5.44 5.06 -21.68
CA GLY A 363 -6.45 6.01 -22.13
C GLY A 363 -7.46 5.42 -23.11
N LYS A 364 -7.37 4.11 -23.40
CA LYS A 364 -8.34 3.41 -24.23
C LYS A 364 -9.56 3.01 -23.39
N PRO A 365 -10.73 2.85 -24.02
CA PRO A 365 -11.89 2.34 -23.30
C PRO A 365 -11.59 0.94 -22.72
N GLY A 366 -11.59 0.84 -21.38
CA GLY A 366 -11.33 -0.43 -20.71
C GLY A 366 -10.89 -0.26 -19.26
N VAL A 367 -10.55 -1.38 -18.64
CA VAL A 367 -9.80 -1.45 -17.37
C VAL A 367 -8.51 -2.17 -17.72
N ASP A 368 -7.35 -1.56 -17.43
CA ASP A 368 -6.02 -2.15 -17.66
C ASP A 368 -5.59 -3.04 -16.49
N GLY A 369 -6.14 -2.79 -15.30
CA GLY A 369 -5.91 -3.62 -14.14
C GLY A 369 -6.68 -3.16 -12.92
N VAL A 370 -6.52 -3.95 -11.86
CA VAL A 370 -7.18 -3.73 -10.58
C VAL A 370 -6.14 -3.73 -9.48
N ALA A 371 -6.08 -2.66 -8.69
CA ALA A 371 -5.31 -2.60 -7.46
C ALA A 371 -6.22 -2.87 -6.28
N VAL A 372 -5.81 -3.73 -5.35
CA VAL A 372 -6.61 -4.09 -4.18
C VAL A 372 -5.83 -3.79 -2.92
N MET A 373 -6.52 -3.20 -1.94
CA MET A 373 -6.04 -3.00 -0.58
C MET A 373 -6.94 -3.77 0.38
N ILE A 374 -6.36 -4.52 1.31
CA ILE A 374 -7.09 -5.28 2.33
C ILE A 374 -6.54 -4.92 3.70
N LYS A 375 -7.41 -4.44 4.60
CA LYS A 375 -7.05 -4.19 5.99
C LYS A 375 -6.87 -5.52 6.72
N LYS A 376 -5.65 -5.86 7.11
CA LYS A 376 -5.34 -7.10 7.83
C LYS A 376 -5.55 -6.93 9.33
N ALA A 377 -5.43 -8.04 10.06
CA ALA A 377 -5.45 -8.03 11.51
C ALA A 377 -4.32 -7.15 12.06
N ALA A 378 -4.55 -6.56 13.22
CA ALA A 378 -3.60 -5.67 13.88
C ALA A 378 -2.21 -6.32 14.04
N GLY A 379 -1.15 -5.60 13.65
CA GLY A 379 0.23 -6.10 13.74
C GLY A 379 0.76 -6.80 12.48
N TYR A 380 0.01 -6.77 11.37
CA TYR A 380 0.48 -7.25 10.07
C TYR A 380 1.56 -6.32 9.49
N ASP A 381 1.30 -5.02 9.41
CA ASP A 381 2.18 -3.98 8.88
C ASP A 381 1.95 -2.65 9.59
N MET A 382 2.35 -2.58 10.86
CA MET A 382 2.06 -1.43 11.74
C MET A 382 2.53 -0.08 11.17
N LYS A 383 3.60 -0.08 10.36
CA LYS A 383 4.13 1.14 9.70
C LYS A 383 3.14 1.70 8.68
N ASN A 384 2.44 0.81 7.98
CA ASN A 384 1.47 1.16 6.94
C ASN A 384 0.04 0.81 7.36
N ASN A 385 -0.24 0.93 8.66
CA ASN A 385 -1.52 0.65 9.30
C ASN A 385 -2.17 -0.67 8.84
N ASP A 386 -1.39 -1.75 8.82
CA ASP A 386 -1.84 -3.11 8.55
C ASP A 386 -2.51 -3.33 7.17
N TRP A 387 -2.17 -2.51 6.17
CA TRP A 387 -2.67 -2.69 4.81
C TRP A 387 -1.87 -3.71 4.00
N TYR A 388 -2.58 -4.69 3.43
CA TYR A 388 -2.09 -5.60 2.39
C TYR A 388 -2.43 -5.03 1.01
N TYR A 389 -1.50 -5.11 0.07
CA TYR A 389 -1.64 -4.62 -1.29
C TYR A 389 -1.43 -5.75 -2.30
N GLU A 390 -2.22 -5.76 -3.36
CA GLU A 390 -2.02 -6.66 -4.51
C GLU A 390 -2.46 -5.99 -5.80
N LEU A 391 -1.90 -6.45 -6.93
CA LEU A 391 -2.35 -6.07 -8.26
C LEU A 391 -2.97 -7.27 -8.96
N ARG A 392 -4.01 -7.01 -9.74
CA ARG A 392 -4.73 -7.99 -10.54
C ARG A 392 -4.86 -7.48 -11.96
N ASP A 393 -4.97 -8.42 -12.90
CA ASP A 393 -5.34 -8.11 -14.28
C ASP A 393 -6.82 -7.66 -14.36
N PRO A 394 -7.30 -7.22 -15.54
CA PRO A 394 -8.69 -6.77 -15.72
C PRO A 394 -9.76 -7.82 -15.40
N TRP A 395 -9.37 -9.11 -15.38
CA TRP A 395 -10.27 -10.23 -15.08
C TRP A 395 -10.19 -10.67 -13.62
N GLY A 396 -9.40 -9.98 -12.80
CA GLY A 396 -9.23 -10.25 -11.38
C GLY A 396 -8.17 -11.32 -11.07
N THR A 397 -7.39 -11.78 -12.04
CA THR A 397 -6.28 -12.71 -11.79
C THR A 397 -5.15 -11.99 -11.07
N LEU A 398 -4.67 -12.57 -9.98
CA LEU A 398 -3.54 -12.04 -9.22
C LEU A 398 -2.27 -11.98 -10.06
N LEU A 399 -1.67 -10.79 -10.16
CA LEU A 399 -0.37 -10.60 -10.80
C LEU A 399 0.75 -11.07 -9.87
N LYS A 400 1.79 -11.66 -10.46
CA LYS A 400 2.97 -12.14 -9.72
C LYS A 400 3.97 -11.02 -9.38
N SER A 401 3.92 -9.91 -10.10
CA SER A 401 4.84 -8.79 -9.96
C SER A 401 4.06 -7.46 -9.94
N PRO A 402 4.22 -6.63 -8.89
CA PRO A 402 4.93 -6.94 -7.65
C PRO A 402 4.26 -8.11 -6.90
N ALA A 403 5.04 -8.83 -6.08
CA ALA A 403 4.48 -9.85 -5.21
C ALA A 403 3.50 -9.18 -4.23
N PRO A 404 2.31 -9.77 -3.99
CA PRO A 404 1.32 -9.15 -3.14
C PRO A 404 1.75 -9.21 -1.66
N GLY A 405 1.30 -8.24 -0.86
CA GLY A 405 1.72 -8.09 0.53
C GLY A 405 2.02 -6.65 0.91
N LYS A 406 3.20 -6.42 1.48
CA LYS A 406 3.69 -5.12 1.93
C LYS A 406 4.42 -4.40 0.79
N ILE A 407 3.68 -3.99 -0.25
CA ILE A 407 4.28 -3.38 -1.44
C ILE A 407 4.70 -1.94 -1.11
N SER A 408 6.00 -1.71 -0.92
CA SER A 408 6.56 -0.41 -0.49
C SER A 408 6.21 0.75 -1.42
N THR A 409 6.18 0.53 -2.73
CA THR A 409 5.75 1.53 -3.71
C THR A 409 4.29 1.95 -3.51
N CYS A 410 3.41 1.01 -3.17
CA CYS A 410 2.00 1.31 -2.90
C CYS A 410 1.85 2.04 -1.57
N SER A 411 2.41 1.48 -0.50
CA SER A 411 2.26 2.06 0.84
C SER A 411 2.90 3.44 0.96
N GLY A 412 4.04 3.68 0.29
CA GLY A 412 4.71 4.98 0.27
C GLY A 412 3.85 6.10 -0.31
N CYS A 413 3.15 5.86 -1.43
CA CYS A 413 2.24 6.86 -1.99
C CYS A 413 0.99 7.07 -1.11
N HIS A 414 0.47 5.98 -0.55
CA HIS A 414 -0.74 6.02 0.28
C HIS A 414 -0.51 6.62 1.68
N ALA A 415 0.73 6.73 2.15
CA ALA A 415 1.08 7.34 3.43
C ALA A 415 0.60 8.80 3.56
N SER A 416 0.48 9.52 2.44
CA SER A 416 -0.11 10.88 2.41
C SER A 416 -1.59 10.91 2.83
N ALA A 417 -2.28 9.78 2.80
CA ALA A 417 -3.68 9.62 3.20
C ALA A 417 -3.83 9.01 4.61
N ILE A 418 -2.84 9.17 5.50
CA ILE A 418 -2.87 8.60 6.86
C ILE A 418 -4.11 9.00 7.67
N ALA A 419 -4.60 10.23 7.51
CA ALA A 419 -5.80 10.71 8.19
C ALA A 419 -7.06 9.90 7.82
N THR A 420 -7.10 9.32 6.62
CA THR A 420 -8.19 8.45 6.16
C THR A 420 -7.75 6.98 6.10
N ASP A 421 -6.80 6.61 6.95
CA ASP A 421 -6.25 5.26 7.04
C ASP A 421 -5.78 4.74 5.67
N PHE A 422 -4.91 5.51 5.01
CA PHE A 422 -4.31 5.22 3.71
C PHE A 422 -5.32 5.19 2.54
N LEU A 423 -6.60 5.53 2.76
CA LEU A 423 -7.63 5.56 1.71
C LEU A 423 -7.76 6.96 1.10
N ALA A 424 -7.02 7.21 0.02
CA ALA A 424 -6.94 8.53 -0.63
C ALA A 424 -8.20 8.98 -1.38
N ALA A 425 -9.08 8.04 -1.76
CA ALA A 425 -10.23 8.32 -2.62
C ALA A 425 -11.58 8.37 -1.87
N THR A 426 -11.58 8.42 -0.54
CA THR A 426 -12.81 8.35 0.29
C THR A 426 -13.73 9.55 0.06
N LYS A 427 -13.16 10.72 -0.26
CA LYS A 427 -13.87 11.98 -0.52
C LYS A 427 -14.07 12.28 -2.01
N LEU A 428 -13.55 11.44 -2.89
CA LEU A 428 -13.75 11.63 -4.33
C LEU A 428 -15.18 11.22 -4.66
N THR A 429 -15.90 12.11 -5.36
CA THR A 429 -17.21 11.80 -5.91
C THR A 429 -17.14 11.93 -7.43
N SER A 430 -17.71 10.98 -8.16
CA SER A 430 -18.06 11.26 -9.57
C SER A 430 -19.06 12.40 -9.51
N ALA A 431 -18.75 13.53 -10.15
CA ALA A 431 -19.70 14.62 -10.24
C ALA A 431 -20.99 14.03 -10.84
N ALA A 432 -22.06 13.98 -10.03
CA ALA A 432 -23.24 13.15 -10.29
C ALA A 432 -23.72 13.30 -11.74
N GLY A 433 -23.90 12.15 -12.41
CA GLY A 433 -24.20 12.07 -13.83
C GLY A 433 -25.48 12.80 -14.22
N THR A 434 -25.34 14.04 -14.66
CA THR A 434 -26.05 14.49 -15.85
C THR A 434 -25.06 14.36 -17.00
N GLY A 435 -25.44 13.63 -18.06
CA GLY A 435 -24.59 13.29 -19.21
C GLY A 435 -24.16 14.48 -20.07
N GLN A 436 -23.56 15.49 -19.46
CA GLN A 436 -22.90 16.63 -20.06
C GLN A 436 -21.55 16.83 -19.38
N SER A 437 -20.63 15.87 -19.54
CA SER A 437 -19.20 16.07 -19.28
C SER A 437 -18.55 16.87 -20.42
N GLY A 438 -19.22 17.93 -20.84
CA GLY A 438 -18.66 18.96 -21.71
C GLY A 438 -18.14 20.13 -20.87
N PRO A 439 -17.53 21.15 -21.51
CA PRO A 439 -17.12 22.37 -20.84
C PRO A 439 -18.25 23.07 -20.06
N SER A 440 -19.50 22.65 -20.28
CA SER A 440 -20.68 23.12 -19.58
C SER A 440 -20.66 22.82 -18.09
N LYS A 441 -20.11 21.69 -17.57
CA LYS A 441 -20.26 21.40 -16.13
C LYS A 441 -19.33 22.23 -15.25
N PHE A 442 -18.03 22.29 -15.55
CA PHE A 442 -17.09 23.15 -14.80
C PHE A 442 -17.58 24.61 -14.81
N VAL A 443 -17.97 25.08 -16.00
CA VAL A 443 -18.57 26.40 -16.17
C VAL A 443 -19.93 26.53 -15.46
N ALA A 444 -20.78 25.52 -15.46
CA ALA A 444 -22.09 25.54 -14.80
C ALA A 444 -21.96 25.55 -13.28
N ASP A 445 -20.98 24.85 -12.71
CA ASP A 445 -20.70 24.86 -11.28
C ASP A 445 -20.30 26.28 -10.82
N TYR A 446 -19.49 26.99 -11.62
CA TYR A 446 -19.19 28.41 -11.38
C TYR A 446 -20.37 29.33 -11.69
N ALA A 447 -21.12 29.10 -12.77
CA ALA A 447 -22.29 29.89 -13.13
C ALA A 447 -23.42 29.77 -12.11
N ALA A 448 -23.52 28.62 -11.43
CA ALA A 448 -24.47 28.35 -10.36
C ALA A 448 -23.93 28.77 -8.97
N SER A 449 -22.65 29.10 -8.86
CA SER A 449 -22.06 29.53 -7.60
C SER A 449 -22.56 30.93 -7.21
N PRO A 450 -23.10 31.13 -6.00
CA PRO A 450 -23.54 32.45 -5.54
C PRO A 450 -22.36 33.45 -5.39
N SER A 451 -21.13 32.94 -5.40
CA SER A 451 -19.90 33.74 -5.32
C SER A 451 -19.46 34.31 -6.67
N PHE A 452 -20.15 33.96 -7.75
CA PHE A 452 -19.85 34.42 -9.11
C PHE A 452 -21.09 35.05 -9.74
N PHE A 453 -20.86 35.98 -10.67
CA PHE A 453 -21.91 36.48 -11.55
C PHE A 453 -21.44 36.35 -13.01
N THR A 454 -22.40 36.09 -13.88
CA THR A 454 -22.14 35.97 -15.31
C THR A 454 -22.28 37.35 -15.96
N ARG A 455 -21.32 37.73 -16.81
CA ARG A 455 -21.54 38.78 -17.80
C ARG A 455 -21.26 38.20 -19.17
N MET A 456 -22.32 37.78 -19.85
CA MET A 456 -22.21 37.22 -21.19
C MET A 456 -21.81 38.33 -22.15
N ARG A 457 -20.69 38.17 -22.86
CA ARG A 457 -20.34 39.03 -23.99
C ARG A 457 -20.00 38.16 -25.17
N THR A 458 -20.90 38.06 -26.14
CA THR A 458 -20.54 37.54 -27.44
C THR A 458 -19.56 38.53 -28.07
N MET A 459 -18.25 38.24 -28.03
CA MET A 459 -17.31 38.97 -28.85
C MET A 459 -17.66 38.65 -30.30
N GLY A 460 -17.96 39.69 -31.09
CA GLY A 460 -18.22 39.53 -32.51
C GLY A 460 -17.02 38.91 -33.23
N PRO A 461 -17.21 38.39 -34.45
CA PRO A 461 -16.18 37.68 -35.21
C PRO A 461 -14.91 38.51 -35.53
N GLU A 462 -14.91 39.81 -35.22
CA GLU A 462 -13.90 40.78 -35.65
C GLU A 462 -12.52 40.64 -35.00
N THR A 463 -12.36 39.85 -33.93
CA THR A 463 -11.04 39.67 -33.30
C THR A 463 -10.32 38.37 -33.67
N GLY A 464 -10.97 37.43 -34.38
CA GLY A 464 -10.35 36.26 -35.02
C GLY A 464 -9.64 35.22 -34.14
N THR A 465 -9.19 35.56 -32.93
CA THR A 465 -8.32 34.70 -32.11
C THR A 465 -9.09 33.82 -31.13
N HIS A 466 -10.26 34.27 -30.69
CA HIS A 466 -11.12 33.56 -29.74
C HIS A 466 -12.53 33.59 -30.32
N GLY A 467 -13.22 32.45 -30.43
CA GLY A 467 -14.62 32.41 -30.85
C GLY A 467 -15.55 33.13 -29.84
N SER A 468 -16.79 32.66 -29.70
CA SER A 468 -17.66 33.18 -28.64
C SER A 468 -17.04 32.88 -27.26
N VAL A 469 -16.77 33.94 -26.48
CA VAL A 469 -16.23 33.83 -25.11
C VAL A 469 -17.31 34.21 -24.12
N GLN A 470 -17.57 33.33 -23.14
CA GLN A 470 -18.40 33.67 -21.99
C GLN A 470 -17.49 33.87 -20.78
N ILE A 471 -17.68 34.98 -20.05
CA ILE A 471 -16.85 35.30 -18.89
C ILE A 471 -17.71 35.38 -17.62
N TRP A 472 -17.29 34.66 -16.59
CA TRP A 472 -17.81 34.71 -15.23
C TRP A 472 -16.81 35.44 -14.34
N TYR A 473 -17.31 36.27 -13.43
CA TYR A 473 -16.49 37.02 -12.50
C TYR A 473 -16.92 36.75 -11.07
N SER A 474 -15.96 36.74 -10.15
CA SER A 474 -16.24 36.68 -8.72
C SER A 474 -16.99 37.94 -8.27
N LEU A 475 -17.85 37.79 -7.26
CA LEU A 475 -18.79 38.82 -6.84
C LEU A 475 -18.12 40.13 -6.38
N ASN A 476 -16.89 40.06 -5.85
CA ASN A 476 -16.10 41.24 -5.47
C ASN A 476 -15.77 42.17 -6.66
N ALA A 477 -15.84 41.68 -7.90
CA ALA A 477 -15.63 42.48 -9.09
C ALA A 477 -16.88 43.26 -9.54
N LYS A 478 -18.07 42.95 -9.02
CA LYS A 478 -19.37 43.39 -9.56
C LYS A 478 -19.46 44.89 -9.82
N ASP A 479 -19.01 45.71 -8.88
CA ASP A 479 -19.14 47.17 -8.96
C ASP A 479 -18.00 47.85 -9.74
N LYS A 480 -17.01 47.07 -10.21
CA LYS A 480 -15.86 47.57 -10.99
C LYS A 480 -15.95 47.19 -12.46
N ILE A 481 -16.63 46.09 -12.80
CA ILE A 481 -16.82 45.69 -14.20
C ILE A 481 -17.80 46.62 -14.90
N GLY A 482 -17.32 47.42 -15.84
CA GLY A 482 -18.15 48.45 -16.49
C GLY A 482 -17.57 49.83 -16.38
N VAL A 483 -16.76 50.06 -15.36
CA VAL A 483 -16.26 51.38 -15.02
C VAL A 483 -14.95 51.60 -15.78
N ASN A 484 -14.94 52.56 -16.70
CA ASN A 484 -13.77 52.88 -17.50
C ASN A 484 -12.58 53.25 -16.59
N GLY A 485 -11.44 52.56 -16.78
CA GLY A 485 -10.22 52.75 -15.99
C GLY A 485 -10.26 52.18 -14.56
N ALA A 486 -11.34 51.52 -14.14
CA ALA A 486 -11.34 50.84 -12.84
C ALA A 486 -10.49 49.57 -12.87
N LYS A 487 -9.57 49.45 -11.90
CA LYS A 487 -8.89 48.19 -11.61
C LYS A 487 -9.83 47.25 -10.84
N LEU A 488 -9.78 45.95 -11.13
CA LEU A 488 -10.53 44.97 -10.35
C LEU A 488 -9.86 44.77 -8.98
N PRO A 489 -10.61 44.43 -7.92
CA PRO A 489 -10.01 44.19 -6.60
C PRO A 489 -9.14 42.92 -6.57
N ASP A 490 -8.16 42.88 -5.68
CA ASP A 490 -7.38 41.68 -5.42
C ASP A 490 -8.28 40.51 -5.00
N GLY A 491 -7.87 39.29 -5.35
CA GLY A 491 -8.68 38.08 -5.22
C GLY A 491 -9.80 37.96 -6.25
N THR A 492 -9.94 38.90 -7.18
CA THR A 492 -10.88 38.74 -8.30
C THR A 492 -10.52 37.52 -9.12
N THR A 493 -11.50 36.64 -9.35
CA THR A 493 -11.39 35.50 -10.26
C THR A 493 -12.28 35.75 -11.47
N ALA A 494 -11.72 35.66 -12.66
CA ALA A 494 -12.44 35.72 -13.93
C ALA A 494 -12.24 34.40 -14.69
N ILE A 495 -13.32 33.78 -15.14
CA ILE A 495 -13.30 32.48 -15.81
C ILE A 495 -13.86 32.71 -17.20
N ALA A 496 -13.08 32.44 -18.24
CA ALA A 496 -13.47 32.60 -19.62
C ALA A 496 -13.54 31.23 -20.30
N ARG A 497 -14.72 30.84 -20.78
CA ARG A 497 -14.85 29.69 -21.68
C ARG A 497 -14.49 30.14 -23.08
N PHE A 498 -13.57 29.44 -23.73
CA PHE A 498 -13.22 29.69 -25.13
C PHE A 498 -13.43 28.44 -25.97
N GLN A 499 -13.72 28.68 -27.26
CA GLN A 499 -13.79 27.65 -28.29
C GLN A 499 -13.04 28.15 -29.52
N LYS A 500 -12.09 27.36 -30.01
CA LYS A 500 -11.30 27.64 -31.22
C LYS A 500 -11.21 26.36 -32.05
N GLY A 501 -12.01 26.27 -33.11
CA GLY A 501 -12.21 25.02 -33.85
C GLY A 501 -12.75 23.93 -32.90
N ASP A 502 -12.10 22.77 -32.91
CA ASP A 502 -12.45 21.62 -32.05
C ASP A 502 -11.87 21.72 -30.63
N GLN A 503 -11.04 22.74 -30.35
CA GLN A 503 -10.49 22.96 -29.02
C GLN A 503 -11.46 23.80 -28.18
N ALA A 504 -11.96 23.23 -27.10
CA ALA A 504 -12.72 23.93 -26.07
C ALA A 504 -11.97 23.85 -24.75
N GLY A 505 -11.84 24.98 -24.07
CA GLY A 505 -11.15 25.08 -22.79
C GLY A 505 -11.70 26.19 -21.92
N VAL A 506 -11.14 26.27 -20.72
CA VAL A 506 -11.47 27.29 -19.74
C VAL A 506 -10.20 28.00 -19.32
N LEU A 507 -10.17 29.31 -19.52
CA LEU A 507 -9.13 30.19 -19.00
C LEU A 507 -9.59 30.70 -17.64
N VAL A 508 -8.84 30.43 -16.58
CA VAL A 508 -9.05 30.99 -15.25
C VAL A 508 -8.01 32.08 -15.02
N MET A 509 -8.47 33.26 -14.65
CA MET A 509 -7.66 34.44 -14.39
C MET A 509 -7.89 34.85 -12.94
N ILE A 510 -6.83 35.00 -12.15
CA ILE A 510 -6.94 35.35 -10.73
C ILE A 510 -6.04 36.56 -10.47
N LYS A 511 -6.60 37.62 -9.90
CA LYS A 511 -5.87 38.82 -9.53
C LYS A 511 -5.19 38.61 -8.18
N GLU A 512 -3.88 38.47 -8.16
CA GLU A 512 -3.08 38.16 -6.98
C GLU A 512 -1.89 39.13 -6.88
N PRO A 513 -1.84 39.99 -5.85
CA PRO A 513 -0.76 40.97 -5.68
C PRO A 513 0.63 40.35 -5.84
N GLY A 514 1.44 40.94 -6.72
CA GLY A 514 2.81 40.48 -6.96
C GLY A 514 2.94 39.28 -7.90
N SER A 515 1.84 38.72 -8.41
CA SER A 515 1.90 37.62 -9.39
C SER A 515 2.51 38.08 -10.72
N ASP A 516 2.17 39.30 -11.16
CA ASP A 516 2.63 39.86 -12.43
C ASP A 516 2.42 41.38 -12.46
N SER A 517 3.30 42.14 -11.80
CA SER A 517 3.15 43.59 -11.69
C SER A 517 3.17 44.30 -13.06
N ALA A 518 3.79 43.69 -14.08
CA ALA A 518 3.80 44.20 -15.45
C ALA A 518 2.42 44.04 -16.14
N HIS A 519 1.57 43.14 -15.63
CA HIS A 519 0.24 42.84 -16.16
C HIS A 519 -0.86 43.02 -15.10
N ASN A 520 -0.72 44.03 -14.23
CA ASN A 520 -1.66 44.34 -13.16
C ASN A 520 -2.00 43.13 -12.26
N ASP A 521 -0.99 42.33 -11.92
CA ASP A 521 -1.08 41.26 -10.92
C ASP A 521 -2.01 40.11 -11.29
N TRP A 522 -2.22 39.83 -12.58
CA TRP A 522 -3.01 38.67 -13.02
C TRP A 522 -2.18 37.39 -13.13
N ARG A 523 -2.70 36.31 -12.55
CA ARG A 523 -2.30 34.92 -12.82
C ARG A 523 -3.28 34.29 -13.80
N TYR A 524 -2.78 33.49 -14.74
CA TYR A 524 -3.58 32.81 -15.76
C TYR A 524 -3.37 31.30 -15.68
N GLU A 525 -4.45 30.53 -15.82
CA GLU A 525 -4.45 29.07 -15.88
C GLU A 525 -5.32 28.63 -17.06
N VAL A 526 -4.81 27.75 -17.92
CA VAL A 526 -5.64 27.14 -18.97
C VAL A 526 -5.97 25.72 -18.56
N ARG A 527 -7.27 25.46 -18.50
CA ARG A 527 -7.85 24.18 -18.17
C ARG A 527 -8.53 23.57 -19.39
N ASP A 528 -8.47 22.25 -19.51
CA ASP A 528 -9.27 21.56 -20.51
C ASP A 528 -10.77 21.67 -20.20
N ARG A 529 -11.59 21.09 -21.09
CA ARG A 529 -13.04 20.99 -20.91
C ARG A 529 -13.49 20.23 -19.65
N TYR A 530 -12.60 19.56 -18.94
CA TYR A 530 -12.89 18.83 -17.71
C TYR A 530 -12.40 19.58 -16.46
N GLY A 531 -11.81 20.77 -16.63
CA GLY A 531 -11.25 21.55 -15.52
C GLY A 531 -9.84 21.11 -15.11
N ASN A 532 -9.22 20.16 -15.80
CA ASN A 532 -7.84 19.77 -15.52
C ASN A 532 -6.90 20.87 -16.01
N LEU A 533 -5.87 21.16 -15.22
CA LEU A 533 -4.85 22.11 -15.58
C LEU A 533 -4.01 21.56 -16.74
N THR A 534 -4.36 21.96 -17.96
CA THR A 534 -3.62 21.58 -19.17
C THR A 534 -2.35 22.40 -19.33
N TRP A 535 -2.34 23.59 -18.75
CA TRP A 535 -1.23 24.50 -18.89
C TRP A 535 -1.21 25.49 -17.73
N ASN A 536 -0.11 25.46 -16.98
CA ASN A 536 0.18 26.36 -15.87
C ASN A 536 1.49 27.08 -16.19
N PRO A 537 1.45 28.30 -16.74
CA PRO A 537 2.67 29.08 -16.85
C PRO A 537 3.20 29.36 -15.45
N ARG A 538 4.51 29.59 -15.33
CA ARG A 538 5.05 30.23 -14.12
C ARG A 538 4.26 31.52 -13.84
N PRO A 539 4.16 31.96 -12.56
CA PRO A 539 3.58 33.25 -12.23
C PRO A 539 4.12 34.34 -13.18
N GLY A 540 3.22 34.93 -13.96
CA GLY A 540 3.48 36.14 -14.73
C GLY A 540 3.88 36.06 -16.21
N ALA A 541 3.48 35.04 -17.00
CA ALA A 541 3.37 35.26 -18.45
C ALA A 541 2.57 34.17 -19.19
N VAL A 542 1.46 34.55 -19.80
CA VAL A 542 1.07 33.98 -21.11
C VAL A 542 1.44 35.02 -22.15
N PRO A 543 2.64 34.98 -22.75
CA PRO A 543 3.05 36.00 -23.71
C PRO A 543 2.01 36.22 -24.80
N GLU A 544 1.30 35.17 -25.21
CA GLU A 544 0.25 35.20 -26.22
C GLU A 544 -1.02 35.93 -25.74
N CYS A 545 -1.50 35.67 -24.51
CA CYS A 545 -2.66 36.39 -23.97
C CYS A 545 -2.29 37.83 -23.67
N ILE A 546 -1.13 38.06 -23.05
CA ILE A 546 -0.60 39.38 -22.76
C ILE A 546 -0.48 40.22 -24.03
N ALA A 547 0.13 39.69 -25.09
CA ALA A 547 0.31 40.40 -26.35
C ALA A 547 -1.04 40.81 -26.97
N CYS A 548 -2.03 39.92 -26.93
CA CYS A 548 -3.38 40.21 -27.44
C CYS A 548 -4.13 41.24 -26.57
N HIS A 549 -3.87 41.25 -25.26
CA HIS A 549 -4.60 42.08 -24.29
C HIS A 549 -3.85 43.36 -23.87
N LYS A 550 -2.65 43.61 -24.40
CA LYS A 550 -1.82 44.80 -24.08
C LYS A 550 -2.55 46.13 -24.25
N GLN A 551 -3.45 46.22 -25.24
CA GLN A 551 -4.29 47.40 -25.46
C GLN A 551 -5.33 47.64 -24.36
N ALA A 552 -5.64 46.62 -23.56
CA ALA A 552 -6.55 46.68 -22.42
C ALA A 552 -5.82 46.87 -21.08
N ALA A 553 -4.51 47.13 -21.09
CA ALA A 553 -3.74 47.39 -19.86
C ALA A 553 -4.36 48.48 -18.95
N PRO A 554 -4.95 49.58 -19.48
CA PRO A 554 -5.64 50.57 -18.65
C PRO A 554 -6.92 50.07 -17.97
N THR A 555 -7.52 48.99 -18.48
CA THR A 555 -8.74 48.36 -17.96
C THR A 555 -8.45 46.96 -17.42
N ASP A 556 -7.29 46.80 -16.79
CA ASP A 556 -6.90 45.57 -16.11
C ASP A 556 -6.80 44.34 -17.05
N TYR A 557 -6.34 44.56 -18.29
CA TYR A 557 -6.18 43.55 -19.36
C TYR A 557 -7.46 42.84 -19.81
N LEU A 558 -8.61 43.22 -19.25
CA LEU A 558 -9.92 42.76 -19.70
C LEU A 558 -10.46 43.78 -20.71
N LYS A 559 -10.39 43.46 -22.01
CA LYS A 559 -10.81 44.35 -23.10
C LYS A 559 -12.33 44.51 -23.08
N GLY A 560 -12.81 45.51 -22.36
CA GLY A 560 -14.21 45.92 -22.32
C GLY A 560 -14.35 47.40 -22.64
N SER A 561 -14.49 47.76 -23.92
CA SER A 561 -15.30 48.92 -24.28
C SER A 561 -16.72 48.65 -23.80
N LEU A 562 -16.99 49.07 -22.56
CA LEU A 562 -18.25 48.91 -21.85
C LEU A 562 -19.17 50.07 -22.24
N TYR A 563 -19.54 50.15 -23.51
CA TYR A 563 -20.72 50.94 -23.88
C TYR A 563 -21.94 50.10 -23.54
N VAL A 564 -22.58 50.47 -22.44
CA VAL A 564 -23.96 50.11 -22.13
C VAL A 564 -24.81 50.91 -23.11
N ASN A 565 -25.57 50.25 -23.99
CA ASN A 565 -26.79 50.82 -24.52
C ASN A 565 -27.94 50.34 -23.62
#